data_AF-A0AAN8BM23-F1
#
_entry.id   AF-A0AAN8BM23-F1
#
_cell.length_a   1.000
_cell.length_b   1.000
_cell.length_c   1.000
_cell.angle_alpha   90.00
_cell.angle_beta   90.00
_cell.angle_gamma   90.00
#
_symmetry.space_group_name_H-M   'P 1'
#
loop_
_entity.id
_entity.type
_entity.pdbx_description
1 polymer ?
#
loop_
_entity_poly.entity_id
_entity_poly.type
_entity_poly.pdbx_seq_one_letter_code
_entity_poly.pdbx_strand_id
1 'polypeptide(L)'
;MHPWREPLRQRQIHEEGNRHHAEHDLERRTKTISSGLARISLQEALEMRRPDFISQSRRRVKCLALQAEDRKRQEVFIRERDDVFSWTGGRGRLRRPKGAALLRRAVPRKEMIQRSKQIYESLPEVQRRREEERRQVEYRSYRLNAQFFNQRITNHVLGRRTAWR
;
A
#
# COMPACT_ATOMS: atom_id res chain seq x y z
N MET A 1 -14.32 -8.57 23.61
CA MET A 1 -12.95 -8.72 23.08
C MET A 1 -12.86 -7.93 21.78
N HIS A 2 -12.50 -6.65 21.85
CA HIS A 2 -12.42 -5.79 20.67
C HIS A 2 -11.01 -5.86 20.06
N PRO A 3 -10.87 -5.91 18.73
CA PRO A 3 -9.57 -5.89 18.08
C PRO A 3 -8.92 -4.52 18.28
N TRP A 4 -7.79 -4.49 18.99
CA TRP A 4 -7.03 -3.31 19.39
C TRP A 4 -6.29 -2.60 18.24
N ARG A 5 -6.64 -2.86 16.97
CA ARG A 5 -6.13 -2.12 15.81
C ARG A 5 -7.18 -2.02 14.71
N GLU A 6 -7.41 -0.80 14.22
CA GLU A 6 -8.13 -0.54 12.99
C GLU A 6 -7.39 -1.19 11.80
N PRO A 7 -8.10 -1.89 10.89
CA PRO A 7 -7.52 -2.35 9.63
C PRO A 7 -7.09 -1.15 8.79
N LEU A 8 -5.94 -1.30 8.13
CA LEU A 8 -5.28 -0.26 7.34
C LEU A 8 -6.24 0.31 6.27
N ARG A 9 -6.86 1.46 6.56
CA ARG A 9 -7.66 2.22 5.59
C ARG A 9 -6.72 2.92 4.62
N GLN A 10 -6.94 2.72 3.33
CA GLN A 10 -6.28 3.45 2.25
C GLN A 10 -6.69 4.93 2.36
N ARG A 11 -5.78 5.77 2.87
CA ARG A 11 -5.99 7.23 2.92
C ARG A 11 -5.98 7.76 1.50
N GLN A 12 -7.16 8.06 0.99
CA GLN A 12 -7.33 8.94 -0.16
C GLN A 12 -6.95 10.34 0.32
N ILE A 13 -5.82 10.84 -0.17
CA ILE A 13 -5.34 12.20 0.10
C ILE A 13 -6.33 13.14 -0.59
N HIS A 14 -7.27 13.71 0.16
CA HIS A 14 -8.04 14.86 -0.28
C HIS A 14 -7.24 16.12 0.10
N GLU A 15 -6.78 16.81 -0.93
CA GLU A 15 -6.14 18.13 -0.87
C GLU A 15 -7.19 19.21 -0.54
N GLU A 16 -7.58 19.33 0.72
CA GLU A 16 -8.46 20.43 1.15
C GLU A 16 -7.91 21.07 2.42
N GLY A 17 -6.78 21.76 2.29
CA GLY A 17 -6.17 22.47 3.42
C GLY A 17 -5.42 23.75 3.07
N ASN A 18 -5.53 24.26 1.84
CA ASN A 18 -4.69 25.37 1.38
C ASN A 18 -5.44 26.56 0.74
N ARG A 19 -6.69 26.83 1.16
CA ARG A 19 -7.49 27.92 0.57
C ARG A 19 -7.99 29.02 1.51
N HIS A 20 -7.77 28.94 2.82
CA HIS A 20 -8.43 29.86 3.77
C HIS A 20 -7.53 30.73 4.65
N HIS A 21 -6.22 30.79 4.41
CA HIS A 21 -5.32 31.63 5.21
C HIS A 21 -4.56 32.73 4.45
N ALA A 22 -4.64 32.78 3.12
CA ALA A 22 -3.86 33.76 2.35
C ALA A 22 -4.50 35.16 2.28
N GLU A 23 -5.82 35.28 2.46
CA GLU A 23 -6.56 36.52 2.15
C GLU A 23 -6.68 37.49 3.35
N HIS A 24 -6.70 36.99 4.59
CA HIS A 24 -7.00 37.86 5.76
C HIS A 24 -5.83 38.70 6.30
N ASP A 25 -4.57 38.45 5.87
CA ASP A 25 -3.39 39.06 6.50
C ASP A 25 -2.80 40.25 5.70
N LEU A 26 -3.30 40.55 4.50
CA LEU A 26 -2.81 41.65 3.66
C LEU A 26 -3.49 43.00 3.96
N GLU A 27 -4.73 43.02 4.45
CA GLU A 27 -5.48 44.27 4.63
C GLU A 27 -5.20 45.02 5.94
N ARG A 28 -4.68 44.35 6.98
CA ARG A 28 -4.40 45.01 8.28
C ARG A 28 -3.06 45.74 8.34
N ARG A 29 -2.12 45.50 7.41
CA ARG A 29 -0.72 45.92 7.56
C ARG A 29 -0.36 47.25 6.88
N THR A 30 -1.20 47.75 5.97
CA THR A 30 -0.89 48.98 5.22
C THR A 30 -1.14 50.27 6.00
N LYS A 31 -1.76 50.22 7.19
CA LYS A 31 -2.13 51.41 7.98
C LYS A 31 -1.16 51.78 9.12
N THR A 32 -0.09 51.02 9.38
CA THR A 32 0.80 51.26 10.54
C THR A 32 2.29 51.38 10.21
N ILE A 33 2.67 51.64 8.95
CA ILE A 33 4.09 51.75 8.54
C ILE A 33 4.46 53.22 8.26
N SER A 34 4.29 54.07 9.26
CA SER A 34 4.92 55.39 9.31
C SER A 34 5.21 55.80 10.75
N SER A 35 5.83 54.91 11.53
CA SER A 35 6.46 55.27 12.80
C SER A 35 7.90 54.76 12.81
N GLY A 36 8.83 55.71 12.86
CA GLY A 36 10.29 55.63 12.89
C GLY A 36 10.94 54.24 12.84
N LEU A 37 11.62 53.93 11.74
CA LEU A 37 12.50 52.77 11.62
C LEU A 37 13.75 52.95 12.48
N ALA A 38 13.65 52.71 13.79
CA ALA A 38 14.78 52.18 14.52
C ALA A 38 15.18 50.87 13.82
N ARG A 39 16.45 50.72 13.45
CA ARG A 39 16.98 49.50 12.83
C ARG A 39 16.98 48.37 13.87
N ILE A 40 15.81 47.82 14.16
CA ILE A 40 15.67 46.66 15.04
C ILE A 40 16.13 45.41 14.31
N SER A 41 16.78 44.51 15.04
CA SER A 41 17.18 43.20 14.51
C SER A 41 15.95 42.40 14.10
N LEU A 42 16.09 41.52 13.09
CA LEU A 42 15.02 40.58 12.73
C LEU A 42 14.54 39.76 13.94
N GLN A 43 15.48 39.37 14.81
CA GLN A 43 15.15 38.64 16.04
C GLN A 43 14.26 39.48 16.96
N GLU A 44 14.64 40.73 17.19
CA GLU A 44 13.89 41.68 18.05
C GLU A 44 12.51 41.98 17.46
N ALA A 45 12.42 42.12 16.13
CA ALA A 45 11.16 42.27 15.43
C ALA A 45 10.24 41.05 15.61
N LEU A 46 10.79 39.83 15.58
CA LEU A 46 10.01 38.60 15.82
C LEU A 46 9.55 38.48 17.28
N GLU A 47 10.40 38.85 18.24
CA GLU A 47 10.04 38.85 19.67
C GLU A 47 8.88 39.82 19.95
N MET A 48 8.91 41.02 19.35
CA MET A 48 7.86 42.03 19.54
C MET A 48 6.57 41.73 18.77
N ARG A 49 6.68 41.22 17.53
CA ARG A 49 5.51 41.06 16.64
C ARG A 49 4.90 39.66 16.63
N ARG A 50 5.65 38.63 17.05
CA ARG A 50 5.23 37.21 17.05
C ARG A 50 5.79 36.44 18.26
N PRO A 51 5.46 36.81 19.52
CA PRO A 51 5.92 36.10 20.71
C PRO A 51 5.45 34.64 20.78
N ASP A 52 4.29 34.32 20.19
CA ASP A 52 3.76 32.95 20.13
C ASP A 52 4.65 32.01 19.30
N PHE A 53 5.19 32.52 18.19
CA PHE A 53 6.09 31.73 17.34
C PHE A 53 7.38 31.38 18.09
N ILE A 54 7.92 32.34 18.84
CA ILE A 54 9.11 32.15 19.67
C ILE A 54 8.83 31.12 20.78
N SER A 55 7.69 31.22 21.47
CA SER A 55 7.33 30.28 22.54
C SER A 55 7.13 28.85 22.01
N GLN A 56 6.45 28.69 20.87
CA GLN A 56 6.24 27.40 20.20
C GLN A 56 7.55 26.79 19.70
N SER A 57 8.43 27.59 19.09
CA SER A 57 9.75 27.14 18.63
C SER A 57 10.60 26.64 19.80
N ARG A 58 10.67 27.43 20.89
CA ARG A 58 11.38 27.04 22.11
C ARG A 58 10.80 25.75 22.71
N ARG A 59 9.47 25.60 22.76
CA ARG A 59 8.81 24.37 23.21
C ARG A 59 9.16 23.18 22.31
N ARG A 60 9.13 23.35 20.98
CA ARG A 60 9.49 22.30 20.02
C ARG A 60 10.93 21.83 20.22
N VAL A 61 11.88 22.74 20.39
CA VAL A 61 13.29 22.40 20.65
C VAL A 61 13.42 21.57 21.93
N LYS A 62 12.72 21.95 23.02
CA LYS A 62 12.70 21.16 24.26
C LYS A 62 12.14 19.75 24.03
N CYS A 63 11.03 19.61 23.30
CA CYS A 63 10.46 18.30 22.97
C CYS A 63 11.42 17.45 22.13
N LEU A 64 12.11 18.05 21.15
CA LEU A 64 13.10 17.34 20.32
C LEU A 64 14.30 16.88 21.15
N ALA A 65 14.76 17.69 22.11
CA ALA A 65 15.85 17.31 23.02
C ALA A 65 15.48 16.08 23.86
N LEU A 66 14.28 16.06 24.45
CA LEU A 66 13.79 14.89 25.19
C LEU A 66 13.69 13.64 24.29
N GLN A 67 13.14 13.80 23.07
CA GLN A 67 13.04 12.70 22.12
C GLN A 67 14.42 12.20 21.64
N ALA A 68 15.43 13.07 21.58
CA ALA A 68 16.80 12.67 21.28
C ALA A 68 17.41 11.85 22.42
N GLU A 69 17.18 12.25 23.68
CA GLU A 69 17.59 11.47 24.84
C GLU A 69 16.90 10.10 24.91
N ASP A 70 15.59 10.04 24.63
CA ASP A 70 14.86 8.77 24.56
C ASP A 70 15.43 7.84 23.49
N ARG A 71 15.79 8.37 22.30
CA ARG A 71 16.44 7.58 21.25
C ARG A 71 17.80 7.06 21.69
N LYS A 72 18.63 7.88 22.35
CA LYS A 72 19.93 7.43 22.91
C LYS A 72 19.75 6.30 23.91
N ARG A 73 18.78 6.42 24.82
CA ARG A 73 18.45 5.36 25.79
C ARG A 73 17.97 4.09 25.11
N GLN A 74 17.10 4.22 24.11
CA GLN A 74 16.64 3.08 23.30
C GLN A 74 17.81 2.41 22.56
N GLU A 75 18.74 3.19 22.00
CA GLU A 75 19.93 2.68 21.32
C GLU A 75 20.87 1.94 22.29
N VAL A 76 21.10 2.46 23.49
CA VAL A 76 21.87 1.77 24.54
C VAL A 76 21.18 0.46 24.91
N PHE A 77 19.86 0.45 25.12
CA PHE A 77 19.12 -0.78 25.43
C PHE A 77 19.17 -1.80 24.27
N ILE A 78 19.05 -1.34 23.03
CA ILE A 78 19.21 -2.20 21.84
C ILE A 78 20.63 -2.74 21.77
N ARG A 79 21.65 -1.92 22.05
CA ARG A 79 23.06 -2.31 22.06
C ARG A 79 23.36 -3.32 23.16
N GLU A 80 22.91 -3.09 24.38
CA GLU A 80 23.06 -4.03 25.50
C GLU A 80 22.35 -5.36 25.20
N ARG A 81 21.14 -5.29 24.66
CA ARG A 81 20.42 -6.47 24.17
C ARG A 81 21.24 -7.16 23.09
N ASP A 82 21.68 -6.44 22.08
CA ASP A 82 22.44 -7.02 20.98
C ASP A 82 23.76 -7.61 21.49
N ASP A 83 24.44 -7.01 22.46
CA ASP A 83 25.61 -7.60 23.13
C ASP A 83 25.21 -8.90 23.84
N VAL A 84 24.29 -8.88 24.81
CA VAL A 84 23.88 -10.08 25.56
C VAL A 84 23.41 -11.22 24.63
N PHE A 85 22.67 -10.88 23.58
CA PHE A 85 22.14 -11.86 22.63
C PHE A 85 23.13 -12.23 21.49
N SER A 86 24.20 -11.46 21.24
CA SER A 86 25.22 -11.75 20.20
C SER A 86 26.38 -12.60 20.70
N TRP A 87 26.59 -12.71 22.01
CA TRP A 87 27.71 -13.50 22.57
C TRP A 87 27.55 -15.03 22.44
N THR A 88 26.38 -15.53 22.00
CA THR A 88 26.16 -16.97 21.73
C THR A 88 26.59 -17.43 20.32
N GLY A 89 27.52 -16.71 19.67
CA GLY A 89 28.10 -17.19 18.41
C GLY A 89 29.15 -16.26 17.82
N GLY A 90 30.42 -16.56 18.12
CA GLY A 90 31.64 -16.37 17.32
C GLY A 90 31.74 -15.20 16.33
N ARG A 91 32.82 -14.43 16.50
CA ARG A 91 33.31 -13.34 15.63
C ARG A 91 33.03 -13.53 14.14
N GLY A 92 32.58 -12.46 13.48
CA GLY A 92 32.84 -12.24 12.05
C GLY A 92 31.78 -12.67 11.04
N ARG A 93 30.57 -13.05 11.45
CA ARG A 93 29.45 -13.16 10.49
C ARG A 93 28.33 -12.26 10.95
N LEU A 94 27.81 -11.42 10.05
CA LEU A 94 26.47 -10.85 10.19
C LEU A 94 25.57 -11.98 10.70
N ARG A 95 25.09 -11.84 11.92
CA ARG A 95 24.17 -12.78 12.55
C ARG A 95 22.91 -12.72 11.69
N ARG A 96 22.83 -13.60 10.68
CA ARG A 96 21.57 -13.91 9.99
C ARG A 96 20.55 -14.05 11.11
N PRO A 97 19.43 -13.31 11.09
CA PRO A 97 18.51 -13.31 12.22
C PRO A 97 18.19 -14.76 12.57
N LYS A 98 18.63 -15.21 13.76
CA LYS A 98 18.22 -16.50 14.34
C LYS A 98 16.73 -16.34 14.65
N GLY A 99 15.92 -16.58 13.63
CA GLY A 99 14.51 -16.17 13.65
C GLY A 99 13.75 -16.42 12.35
N ALA A 100 14.26 -17.24 11.41
CA ALA A 100 13.38 -17.81 10.39
C ALA A 100 12.23 -18.62 11.03
N ALA A 101 12.42 -19.10 12.27
CA ALA A 101 11.44 -19.88 13.01
C ALA A 101 10.35 -19.06 13.76
N LEU A 102 10.50 -17.74 13.91
CA LEU A 102 9.55 -16.94 14.71
C LEU A 102 8.76 -15.90 13.91
N LEU A 103 9.12 -15.65 12.65
CA LEU A 103 8.25 -14.91 11.75
C LEU A 103 7.19 -15.88 11.18
N ARG A 104 6.29 -16.36 12.05
CA ARG A 104 5.05 -16.99 11.56
C ARG A 104 4.35 -15.92 10.72
N ARG A 105 4.18 -16.22 9.42
CA ARG A 105 3.39 -15.36 8.53
C ARG A 105 2.01 -15.21 9.16
N ALA A 106 1.51 -13.98 9.19
CA ALA A 106 0.16 -13.70 9.68
C ALA A 106 -0.90 -14.53 8.92
N VAL A 107 -0.62 -14.85 7.65
CA VAL A 107 -1.44 -15.71 6.80
C VAL A 107 -0.67 -17.01 6.47
N PRO A 108 -1.27 -18.19 6.69
CA PRO A 108 -0.70 -19.47 6.28
C PRO A 108 -0.39 -19.52 4.78
N ARG A 109 0.71 -20.19 4.41
CA ARG A 109 1.13 -20.34 3.00
C ARG A 109 0.04 -20.94 2.11
N LYS A 110 -0.74 -21.89 2.65
CA LYS A 110 -1.85 -22.55 1.92
C LYS A 110 -2.94 -21.55 1.52
N GLU A 111 -3.38 -20.72 2.47
CA GLU A 111 -4.37 -19.68 2.23
C GLU A 111 -3.87 -18.61 1.26
N MET A 112 -2.61 -18.20 1.41
CA MET A 112 -1.96 -17.28 0.47
C MET A 112 -2.01 -17.85 -0.97
N ILE A 113 -1.65 -19.12 -1.15
CA ILE A 113 -1.69 -19.78 -2.47
C ILE A 113 -3.13 -19.87 -2.99
N GLN A 114 -4.09 -20.26 -2.15
CA GLN A 114 -5.49 -20.35 -2.54
C GLN A 114 -6.06 -19.00 -2.97
N ARG A 115 -5.81 -17.94 -2.19
CA ARG A 115 -6.24 -16.58 -2.52
C ARG A 115 -5.59 -16.08 -3.81
N SER A 116 -4.30 -16.34 -4.02
CA SER A 116 -3.62 -16.00 -5.27
C SER A 116 -4.19 -16.77 -6.47
N LYS A 117 -4.53 -18.04 -6.30
CA LYS A 117 -5.20 -18.83 -7.35
C LYS A 117 -6.58 -18.27 -7.69
N GLN A 118 -7.40 -17.94 -6.69
CA GLN A 118 -8.71 -17.34 -6.90
C GLN A 118 -8.61 -16.00 -7.65
N ILE A 119 -7.65 -15.15 -7.26
CA ILE A 119 -7.40 -13.89 -7.96
C ILE A 119 -7.00 -14.16 -9.41
N TYR A 120 -6.07 -15.08 -9.66
CA TYR A 120 -5.65 -15.45 -11.01
C TYR A 120 -6.80 -15.99 -11.87
N GLU A 121 -7.63 -16.86 -11.31
CA GLU A 121 -8.79 -17.42 -12.02
C GLU A 121 -9.87 -16.36 -12.28
N SER A 122 -10.01 -15.36 -11.40
CA SER A 122 -10.96 -14.25 -11.58
C SER A 122 -10.52 -13.20 -12.60
N LEU A 123 -9.28 -13.27 -13.11
CA LEU A 123 -8.80 -12.31 -14.10
C LEU A 123 -9.63 -12.39 -15.40
N PRO A 124 -10.05 -11.25 -15.96
CA PRO A 124 -10.88 -11.23 -17.16
C PRO A 124 -10.19 -11.89 -18.35
N GLU A 125 -8.85 -11.81 -18.45
CA GLU A 125 -8.07 -12.47 -19.49
C GLU A 125 -8.16 -13.99 -19.39
N VAL A 126 -8.09 -14.52 -18.17
CA VAL A 126 -8.12 -15.97 -17.90
C VAL A 126 -9.52 -16.54 -18.13
N GLN A 127 -10.56 -15.82 -17.71
CA GLN A 127 -11.96 -16.21 -17.94
C GLN A 127 -12.30 -16.21 -19.43
N ARG A 128 -11.97 -15.13 -20.15
CA ARG A 128 -12.18 -15.05 -21.61
C ARG A 128 -11.48 -16.17 -22.35
N ARG A 129 -10.24 -16.48 -22.00
CA ARG A 129 -9.51 -17.59 -22.59
C ARG A 129 -10.20 -18.94 -22.36
N ARG A 130 -10.64 -19.23 -21.13
CA ARG A 130 -11.39 -20.46 -20.83
C ARG A 130 -12.70 -20.54 -21.61
N GLU A 131 -13.45 -19.44 -21.71
CA GLU A 131 -14.70 -19.38 -22.47
C GLU A 131 -14.47 -19.58 -23.98
N GLU A 132 -13.43 -18.98 -24.54
CA GLU A 132 -13.04 -19.15 -25.95
C GLU A 132 -12.64 -20.60 -26.24
N GLU A 133 -11.86 -21.22 -25.36
CA GLU A 133 -11.49 -22.64 -25.46
C GLU A 133 -12.73 -23.55 -25.41
N ARG A 134 -13.68 -23.29 -24.49
CA ARG A 134 -14.96 -24.01 -24.41
C ARG A 134 -15.78 -23.85 -25.69
N ARG A 135 -15.95 -22.61 -26.15
CA ARG A 135 -16.66 -22.29 -27.40
C ARG A 135 -16.02 -22.99 -28.59
N GLN A 136 -14.70 -23.07 -28.64
CA GLN A 136 -13.97 -23.73 -29.72
C GLN A 136 -14.21 -25.24 -29.75
N VAL A 137 -14.25 -25.89 -28.59
CA VAL A 137 -14.57 -27.32 -28.46
C VAL A 137 -16.01 -27.59 -28.85
N GLU A 138 -16.95 -26.81 -28.33
CA GLU A 138 -18.36 -26.89 -28.68
C GLU A 138 -18.55 -26.71 -30.18
N TYR A 139 -17.97 -25.67 -30.77
CA TYR A 139 -18.05 -25.40 -32.20
C TYR A 139 -17.49 -26.53 -33.05
N ARG A 140 -16.38 -27.17 -32.63
CA ARG A 140 -15.84 -28.37 -33.33
C ARG A 140 -16.83 -29.52 -33.31
N SER A 141 -17.46 -29.78 -32.16
CA SER A 141 -18.47 -30.83 -32.04
C SER A 141 -19.72 -30.54 -32.89
N TYR A 142 -20.24 -29.31 -32.83
CA TYR A 142 -21.39 -28.87 -33.63
C TYR A 142 -21.10 -28.96 -35.12
N ARG A 143 -19.90 -28.58 -35.55
CA ARG A 143 -19.47 -28.68 -36.94
C ARG A 143 -19.47 -30.12 -37.44
N LEU A 144 -18.91 -31.06 -36.68
CA LEU A 144 -18.92 -32.48 -37.04
C LEU A 144 -20.35 -33.04 -37.06
N ASN A 145 -21.17 -32.70 -36.07
CA ASN A 145 -22.57 -33.12 -36.02
C ASN A 145 -23.38 -32.60 -37.22
N ALA A 146 -23.16 -31.36 -37.62
CA ALA A 146 -23.78 -30.78 -38.82
C ALA A 146 -23.32 -31.51 -40.10
N GLN A 147 -22.03 -31.85 -40.21
CA GLN A 147 -21.51 -32.63 -41.32
C GLN A 147 -22.16 -34.02 -41.39
N PHE A 148 -22.26 -34.72 -40.25
CA PHE A 148 -22.92 -36.03 -40.19
C PHE A 148 -24.41 -35.94 -40.51
N PHE A 149 -25.10 -34.90 -40.02
CA PHE A 149 -26.51 -34.66 -40.34
C PHE A 149 -26.70 -34.45 -41.84
N ASN A 150 -25.93 -33.56 -42.45
CA ASN A 150 -25.98 -33.31 -43.89
C ASN A 150 -25.69 -34.59 -44.68
N GLN A 151 -24.67 -35.35 -44.30
CA GLN A 151 -24.32 -36.62 -44.93
C GLN A 151 -25.46 -37.64 -44.81
N ARG A 152 -26.11 -37.73 -43.66
CA ARG A 152 -27.29 -38.60 -43.46
C ARG A 152 -28.44 -38.21 -44.38
N ILE A 153 -28.76 -36.93 -44.47
CA ILE A 153 -29.83 -36.42 -45.34
C ILE A 153 -29.50 -36.70 -46.81
N THR A 154 -28.29 -36.38 -47.26
CA THR A 154 -27.85 -36.61 -48.64
C THR A 154 -27.91 -38.10 -49.01
N ASN A 155 -27.44 -38.99 -48.13
CA ASN A 155 -27.51 -40.43 -48.37
C ASN A 155 -28.95 -40.94 -48.42
N HIS A 156 -29.84 -40.41 -47.57
CA HIS A 156 -31.26 -40.74 -47.58
C HIS A 156 -31.94 -40.32 -48.90
N VAL A 157 -31.67 -39.10 -49.39
CA VAL A 157 -32.20 -38.58 -50.66
C VAL A 157 -31.68 -39.38 -51.86
N LEU A 158 -30.39 -39.75 -51.85
CA LEU A 158 -29.75 -40.52 -52.92
C LEU A 158 -29.99 -42.04 -52.82
N GLY A 159 -30.79 -42.52 -51.86
CA GLY A 159 -31.11 -43.94 -51.67
C GLY A 159 -29.92 -44.82 -51.25
N ARG A 160 -28.81 -44.23 -50.80
CA ARG A 160 -27.60 -44.96 -50.38
C ARG A 160 -27.77 -45.47 -48.95
N ARG A 161 -27.73 -46.80 -48.75
CA ARG A 161 -27.79 -47.41 -47.41
C ARG A 161 -26.51 -47.08 -46.62
N THR A 162 -26.63 -46.37 -45.50
CA THR A 162 -25.54 -46.18 -44.53
C THR A 162 -25.37 -47.43 -43.68
N ALA A 163 -24.18 -48.05 -43.69
CA ALA A 163 -23.90 -49.37 -43.12
C ALA A 163 -23.82 -49.46 -41.58
N TRP A 164 -24.23 -48.43 -40.85
CA TRP A 164 -24.19 -48.43 -39.39
C TRP A 164 -25.61 -48.25 -38.85
N ARG A 165 -26.20 -49.38 -38.45
CA ARG A 165 -27.40 -49.50 -37.62
C ARG A 165 -27.08 -50.43 -36.47
#